data_AF-A0A6J2TEN5-F1
#
_entry.id   AF-A0A6J2TEN5-F1
#
_cell.length_a   1.000
_cell.length_b   1.000
_cell.length_c   1.000
_cell.angle_alpha   90.00
_cell.angle_beta   90.00
_cell.angle_gamma   90.00
#
_symmetry.space_group_name_H-M   'P 1'
#
loop_
_entity.id
_entity.type
_entity.pdbx_description
1 polymer ?
#
loop_
_entity_poly.entity_id
_entity_poly.type
_entity_poly.pdbx_seq_one_letter_code
_entity_poly.pdbx_strand_id
1 'polypeptide(L)'
;MSASAAKVYIQIESDAEQQEHLKQQRKTLKPILGNVNDKENITGRVSIVDQLSRLKAGVNATPKYGKRKCMETGSTAQLHDADTQTDATPNDADKPITVDDLTSVCEAGENYYKRLAETRREALETTLKENQHLHERIEGLEEEMGTLRKELDEAKCLVEMLKEIIDEDQSGEEDEQRTDEDNAAQVE
;
A
#
# COMPACT_ATOMS: atom_id res chain seq x y z
N MET A 1 -30.61 27.08 16.58
CA MET A 1 -31.05 25.69 16.76
C MET A 1 -29.88 24.91 17.33
N SER A 2 -29.88 24.62 18.65
CA SER A 2 -28.76 23.94 19.33
C SER A 2 -28.90 22.42 19.13
N ALA A 3 -27.90 21.79 18.52
CA ALA A 3 -27.89 20.34 18.29
C ALA A 3 -27.50 19.63 19.59
N SER A 4 -28.46 18.93 20.19
CA SER A 4 -28.23 18.05 21.34
C SER A 4 -27.42 16.84 20.91
N ALA A 5 -26.26 16.61 21.54
CA ALA A 5 -25.41 15.46 21.25
C ALA A 5 -26.08 14.16 21.75
N ALA A 6 -26.41 13.27 20.82
CA ALA A 6 -26.95 11.95 21.14
C ALA A 6 -25.89 11.09 21.83
N LYS A 7 -26.19 10.62 23.05
CA LYS A 7 -25.32 9.67 23.76
C LYS A 7 -25.50 8.27 23.16
N VAL A 8 -24.41 7.71 22.64
CA VAL A 8 -24.34 6.32 22.17
C VAL A 8 -23.94 5.43 23.35
N TYR A 9 -24.76 4.44 23.67
CA TYR A 9 -24.45 3.44 24.67
C TYR A 9 -23.90 2.20 23.97
N ILE A 10 -22.64 1.86 24.26
CA ILE A 10 -22.01 0.63 23.79
C ILE A 10 -22.19 -0.40 24.89
N GLN A 11 -22.89 -1.48 24.57
CA GLN A 11 -23.09 -2.58 25.49
C GLN A 11 -21.79 -3.40 25.54
N ILE A 12 -21.15 -3.42 26.70
CA ILE A 12 -19.94 -4.21 26.94
C ILE A 12 -20.41 -5.61 27.35
N GLU A 13 -20.09 -6.61 26.53
CA GLU A 13 -20.35 -8.02 26.82
C GLU A 13 -19.64 -8.44 28.11
N SER A 14 -20.28 -9.32 28.87
CA SER A 14 -19.66 -9.91 30.06
C SER A 14 -18.50 -10.84 29.66
N ASP A 15 -17.48 -10.97 30.51
CA ASP A 15 -16.34 -11.87 30.28
C ASP A 15 -16.76 -13.33 30.00
N ALA A 16 -17.89 -13.76 30.57
CA ALA A 16 -18.47 -15.08 30.32
C ALA A 16 -19.01 -15.23 28.88
N GLU A 17 -19.65 -14.19 28.36
CA GLU A 17 -20.21 -14.14 26.99
C GLU A 17 -19.09 -14.09 25.95
N GLN A 18 -18.03 -13.32 26.22
CA GLN A 18 -16.83 -13.29 25.35
C GLN A 18 -16.15 -14.67 25.25
N GLN A 19 -16.05 -15.40 26.36
CA GLN A 19 -15.48 -16.76 26.35
C GLN A 19 -16.34 -17.74 25.57
N GLU A 20 -17.66 -17.62 25.63
CA GLU A 20 -18.56 -18.48 24.87
C GLU A 20 -18.44 -18.22 23.37
N HIS A 21 -18.37 -16.94 22.97
CA HIS A 21 -18.18 -16.57 21.57
C HIS A 21 -16.84 -17.07 21.01
N LEU A 22 -15.76 -17.03 21.80
CA LEU A 22 -14.46 -17.62 21.44
C LEU A 22 -14.52 -19.15 21.27
N LYS A 23 -15.40 -19.85 22.01
CA LYS A 23 -15.60 -21.31 21.86
C LYS A 23 -16.47 -21.67 20.67
N GLN A 24 -17.41 -20.79 20.31
CA GLN A 24 -18.30 -20.96 19.15
C GLN A 24 -17.64 -20.53 17.83
N GLN A 25 -16.51 -19.81 17.87
CA GLN A 25 -15.73 -19.52 16.67
C GLN A 25 -15.26 -20.81 15.98
N ARG A 26 -15.44 -20.85 14.65
CA ARG A 26 -14.99 -21.93 13.78
C ARG A 26 -13.52 -22.27 14.08
N LYS A 27 -13.24 -23.57 14.29
CA LYS A 27 -11.88 -24.07 14.48
C LYS A 27 -11.01 -23.61 13.30
N THR A 28 -10.05 -22.73 13.57
CA THR A 28 -9.03 -22.38 12.59
C THR A 28 -8.10 -23.58 12.40
N LEU A 29 -7.68 -23.82 11.16
CA LEU A 29 -6.79 -24.92 10.83
C LEU A 29 -5.48 -24.74 11.61
N LYS A 30 -5.02 -25.79 12.29
CA LYS A 30 -3.71 -25.78 12.98
C LYS A 30 -2.60 -25.59 11.93
N PRO A 31 -1.60 -24.73 12.17
CA PRO A 31 -0.46 -24.58 11.27
C PRO A 31 0.32 -25.91 11.19
N ILE A 32 0.48 -26.43 9.97
CA ILE A 32 1.14 -27.72 9.65
C ILE A 32 2.68 -27.57 9.63
N LEU A 33 3.26 -26.78 10.53
CA LEU A 33 4.72 -26.62 10.63
C LEU A 33 5.23 -26.81 12.06
N GLY A 34 4.67 -27.79 12.76
CA GLY A 34 5.29 -28.37 13.95
C GLY A 34 6.31 -29.42 13.52
N ASN A 35 7.59 -29.04 13.47
CA ASN A 35 8.76 -29.92 13.58
C ASN A 35 9.16 -30.75 12.33
N VAL A 36 9.24 -30.10 11.16
CA VAL A 36 10.01 -30.67 10.04
C VAL A 36 11.50 -30.39 10.30
N ASN A 37 12.22 -31.37 10.86
CA ASN A 37 13.68 -31.33 11.07
C ASN A 37 14.47 -31.50 9.76
N ASP A 38 13.80 -31.64 8.62
CA ASP A 38 14.44 -31.81 7.32
C ASP A 38 14.75 -30.45 6.68
N LYS A 39 16.05 -30.13 6.60
CA LYS A 39 16.58 -28.79 6.28
C LYS A 39 16.91 -28.58 4.81
N GLU A 40 16.50 -29.47 3.90
CA GLU A 40 16.91 -29.37 2.50
C GLU A 40 15.91 -28.69 1.57
N ASN A 41 14.68 -28.37 2.03
CA ASN A 41 13.65 -27.80 1.13
C ASN A 41 12.90 -26.56 1.66
N ILE A 42 13.47 -25.78 2.60
CA ILE A 42 12.83 -24.56 3.16
C ILE A 42 13.73 -23.32 3.04
N THR A 43 14.71 -23.32 2.14
CA THR A 43 15.48 -22.11 1.87
C THR A 43 14.69 -21.22 0.91
N GLY A 44 13.74 -20.44 1.43
CA GLY A 44 13.10 -19.39 0.62
C GLY A 44 11.81 -18.77 1.14
N ARG A 45 11.14 -19.36 2.14
CA ARG A 45 9.90 -18.78 2.70
C ARG A 45 10.12 -18.34 4.14
N VAL A 46 10.39 -17.04 4.31
CA VAL A 46 10.37 -16.39 5.62
C VAL A 46 8.97 -16.57 6.21
N SER A 47 8.88 -17.11 7.44
CA SER A 47 7.64 -17.32 8.16
C SER A 47 6.79 -16.04 8.17
N ILE A 48 5.49 -16.15 7.88
CA ILE A 48 4.56 -15.01 7.84
C ILE A 48 4.55 -14.26 9.18
N VAL A 49 4.78 -14.97 10.29
CA VAL A 49 4.88 -14.40 11.64
C VAL A 49 6.09 -13.46 11.77
N ASP A 50 7.19 -13.78 11.07
CA ASP A 50 8.43 -13.00 11.06
C ASP A 50 8.28 -11.74 10.18
N GLN A 51 7.50 -11.82 9.09
CA GLN A 51 7.21 -10.68 8.21
C GLN A 51 6.34 -9.64 8.90
N LEU A 52 5.30 -10.08 9.62
CA LEU A 52 4.40 -9.18 10.35
C LEU A 52 5.10 -8.48 11.52
N SER A 53 6.04 -9.17 12.18
CA SER A 53 6.84 -8.59 13.26
C SER A 53 7.80 -7.50 12.76
N ARG A 54 8.34 -7.64 11.53
CA ARG A 54 9.22 -6.64 10.91
C ARG A 54 8.47 -5.38 10.43
N LEU A 55 7.24 -5.53 9.93
CA LEU A 55 6.39 -4.41 9.54
C LEU A 55 6.00 -3.53 10.73
N LYS A 56 5.82 -4.12 11.92
CA LYS A 56 5.51 -3.38 13.15
C LYS A 56 6.72 -2.61 13.73
N ALA A 57 7.93 -2.94 13.28
CA ALA A 57 9.18 -2.36 13.80
C ALA A 57 9.71 -1.17 12.97
N GLY A 58 9.00 -0.70 11.94
CA GLY A 58 9.38 0.50 11.18
C GLY A 58 10.74 0.39 10.45
N VAL A 59 11.25 -0.82 10.24
CA VAL A 59 12.54 -1.03 9.56
C VAL A 59 12.30 -0.98 8.05
N ASN A 60 12.67 0.14 7.44
CA ASN A 60 12.77 0.29 5.99
C ASN A 60 13.85 -0.65 5.43
N ALA A 61 13.47 -1.91 5.17
CA ALA A 61 14.31 -2.82 4.42
C ALA A 61 14.16 -2.51 2.92
N THR A 62 15.03 -1.66 2.39
CA THR A 62 15.23 -1.57 0.95
C THR A 62 15.59 -2.97 0.42
N PRO A 63 14.94 -3.47 -0.64
CA PRO A 63 15.29 -4.77 -1.19
C PRO A 63 16.67 -4.64 -1.85
N LYS A 64 17.71 -5.12 -1.17
CA LYS A 64 19.02 -5.33 -1.79
C LYS A 64 18.89 -6.48 -2.79
N TYR A 65 18.63 -6.14 -4.06
CA TYR A 65 18.85 -7.07 -5.16
C TYR A 65 20.34 -7.45 -5.17
N GLY A 66 20.66 -8.61 -4.61
CA GLY A 66 22.01 -9.16 -4.61
C GLY A 66 22.48 -9.37 -6.05
N LYS A 67 23.67 -8.86 -6.36
CA LYS A 67 24.38 -9.17 -7.61
C LYS A 67 24.58 -10.69 -7.68
N ARG A 68 23.83 -11.35 -8.57
CA ARG A 68 24.05 -12.77 -8.87
C ARG A 68 25.35 -12.90 -9.67
N LYS A 69 26.29 -13.66 -9.13
CA LYS A 69 27.53 -14.08 -9.81
C LYS A 69 27.13 -14.99 -10.97
N CYS A 70 27.57 -14.66 -12.18
CA CYS A 70 27.46 -15.55 -13.34
C CYS A 70 28.17 -16.87 -13.01
N MET A 71 27.42 -17.96 -12.98
CA MET A 71 27.97 -19.31 -12.80
C MET A 71 28.19 -19.86 -14.19
N GLU A 72 29.44 -19.79 -14.63
CA GLU A 72 29.91 -20.39 -15.88
C GLU A 72 29.98 -21.91 -15.66
N THR A 73 28.97 -22.62 -16.17
CA THR A 73 29.05 -24.07 -16.35
C THR A 73 28.81 -24.37 -17.83
N GLY A 74 29.90 -24.66 -18.52
CA GLY A 74 29.88 -25.16 -19.88
C GLY A 74 29.09 -26.47 -19.94
N SER A 75 27.92 -26.40 -20.56
CA SER A 75 27.38 -27.47 -21.39
C SER A 75 26.33 -26.83 -22.29
N THR A 76 26.52 -27.03 -23.59
CA THR A 76 25.64 -26.58 -24.66
C THR A 76 24.28 -27.27 -24.52
N ALA A 77 23.38 -26.69 -23.73
CA ALA A 77 21.97 -27.01 -23.75
C ALA A 77 21.26 -25.77 -24.32
N GLN A 78 20.82 -25.89 -25.57
CA GLN A 78 19.93 -24.94 -26.21
C GLN A 78 18.76 -24.65 -25.27
N LEU A 79 18.62 -23.39 -24.85
CA LEU A 79 17.37 -22.87 -24.34
C LEU A 79 16.39 -22.94 -25.50
N HIS A 80 15.63 -24.03 -25.58
CA HIS A 80 14.37 -23.97 -26.30
C HIS A 80 13.48 -23.06 -25.49
N ASP A 81 13.21 -21.86 -26.02
CA ASP A 81 11.97 -21.17 -25.72
C ASP A 81 10.87 -22.20 -25.95
N ALA A 82 10.28 -22.68 -24.85
CA ALA A 82 9.08 -23.47 -24.91
C ALA A 82 7.93 -22.50 -25.19
N ASP A 83 7.96 -21.89 -26.39
CA ASP A 83 6.76 -21.36 -27.01
C ASP A 83 5.77 -22.50 -27.00
N THR A 84 4.74 -22.35 -26.17
CA THR A 84 3.64 -23.30 -26.11
C THR A 84 2.80 -23.04 -27.34
N GLN A 85 3.29 -23.50 -28.49
CA GLN A 85 2.58 -23.44 -29.75
C GLN A 85 1.43 -24.45 -29.66
N THR A 86 0.28 -24.00 -29.16
CA THR A 86 -0.97 -24.71 -29.36
C THR A 86 -1.35 -24.52 -30.83
N ASP A 87 -1.19 -25.57 -31.64
CA ASP A 87 -1.82 -25.63 -32.96
C ASP A 87 -3.33 -25.51 -32.75
N ALA A 88 -3.84 -24.28 -32.86
CA ALA A 88 -5.26 -24.03 -32.79
C ALA A 88 -5.87 -24.54 -34.09
N THR A 89 -6.49 -25.71 -34.06
CA THR A 89 -7.47 -26.06 -35.07
C THR A 89 -8.58 -25.00 -35.02
N PRO A 90 -8.88 -24.29 -36.12
CA PRO A 90 -9.76 -23.12 -36.13
C PRO A 90 -11.24 -23.43 -35.84
N ASN A 91 -11.57 -24.68 -35.46
CA ASN A 91 -12.95 -25.15 -35.30
C ASN A 91 -13.37 -25.48 -33.85
N ASP A 92 -12.47 -25.44 -32.87
CA ASP A 92 -12.80 -25.77 -31.46
C ASP A 92 -12.95 -24.55 -30.54
N ALA A 93 -12.63 -23.34 -31.01
CA ALA A 93 -12.75 -22.12 -30.20
C ALA A 93 -14.20 -21.74 -29.85
N ASP A 94 -15.17 -22.11 -30.70
CA ASP A 94 -16.56 -21.70 -30.57
C ASP A 94 -17.48 -22.77 -29.98
N LYS A 95 -16.96 -23.96 -29.64
CA LYS A 95 -17.81 -24.96 -28.99
C LYS A 95 -18.27 -24.43 -27.62
N PRO A 96 -19.58 -24.45 -27.33
CA PRO A 96 -20.09 -24.07 -26.03
C PRO A 96 -19.59 -25.06 -24.97
N ILE A 97 -19.32 -24.57 -23.77
CA ILE A 97 -19.06 -25.44 -22.61
C ILE A 97 -20.29 -26.35 -22.47
N THR A 98 -20.05 -27.65 -22.50
CA THR A 98 -21.10 -28.67 -22.37
C THR A 98 -21.34 -28.99 -20.89
N VAL A 99 -22.49 -29.61 -20.60
CA VAL A 99 -22.81 -30.02 -19.22
C VAL A 99 -21.75 -30.99 -18.69
N ASP A 100 -21.27 -31.90 -19.54
CA ASP A 100 -20.22 -32.86 -19.21
C ASP A 100 -18.91 -32.17 -18.81
N ASP A 101 -18.53 -31.04 -19.43
CA ASP A 101 -17.34 -30.26 -19.04
C ASP A 101 -17.41 -29.72 -17.60
N LEU A 102 -18.61 -29.59 -17.04
CA LEU A 102 -18.87 -29.06 -15.69
C LEU A 102 -19.25 -30.14 -14.68
N THR A 103 -19.76 -31.29 -15.15
CA THR A 103 -20.32 -32.34 -14.28
C THR A 103 -19.61 -33.68 -14.38
N SER A 104 -18.58 -33.84 -15.23
CA SER A 104 -17.83 -35.09 -15.26
C SER A 104 -17.13 -35.35 -13.92
N VAL A 105 -17.09 -36.61 -13.51
CA VAL A 105 -16.33 -37.07 -12.32
C VAL A 105 -14.81 -37.11 -12.62
N CYS A 106 -14.44 -37.05 -13.89
CA CYS A 106 -13.07 -36.99 -14.38
C CYS A 106 -12.61 -35.52 -14.54
N GLU A 107 -11.42 -35.32 -15.10
CA GLU A 107 -10.90 -33.99 -15.41
C GLU A 107 -11.82 -33.23 -16.38
N ALA A 108 -11.97 -31.92 -16.16
CA ALA A 108 -12.76 -31.05 -17.02
C ALA A 108 -12.20 -31.02 -18.45
N GLY A 109 -13.08 -30.85 -19.45
CA GLY A 109 -12.67 -30.86 -20.85
C GLY A 109 -11.75 -29.70 -21.23
N GLU A 110 -10.97 -29.89 -22.29
CA GLU A 110 -10.01 -28.90 -22.81
C GLU A 110 -10.65 -27.52 -23.09
N ASN A 111 -11.89 -27.51 -23.60
CA ASN A 111 -12.64 -26.29 -23.89
C ASN A 111 -12.93 -25.45 -22.64
N TYR A 112 -13.15 -26.09 -21.49
CA TYR A 112 -13.34 -25.39 -20.23
C TYR A 112 -12.07 -24.66 -19.81
N TYR A 113 -10.92 -25.33 -19.85
CA TYR A 113 -9.64 -24.71 -19.50
C TYR A 113 -9.22 -23.61 -20.46
N LYS A 114 -9.50 -23.78 -21.76
CA LYS A 114 -9.27 -22.73 -22.76
C LYS A 114 -10.07 -21.47 -22.46
N ARG A 115 -11.38 -21.59 -22.19
CA ARG A 115 -12.21 -20.44 -21.80
C ARG A 115 -11.77 -19.83 -20.47
N LEU A 116 -11.45 -20.66 -19.48
CA LEU A 116 -10.96 -20.21 -18.19
C LEU A 116 -9.65 -19.43 -18.30
N ALA A 117 -8.72 -19.89 -19.16
CA ALA A 117 -7.47 -19.19 -19.42
C ALA A 117 -7.72 -17.82 -20.08
N GLU A 118 -8.64 -17.75 -21.04
CA GLU A 118 -8.99 -16.50 -21.71
C GLU A 118 -9.68 -15.51 -20.75
N THR A 119 -10.65 -15.96 -19.95
CA THR A 119 -11.28 -15.12 -18.92
C THR A 119 -10.25 -14.61 -17.90
N ARG A 120 -9.27 -15.44 -17.52
CA ARG A 120 -8.17 -15.02 -16.64
C ARG A 120 -7.25 -14.00 -17.32
N ARG A 121 -6.98 -14.15 -18.61
CA ARG A 121 -6.19 -13.20 -19.41
C ARG A 121 -6.88 -11.84 -19.44
N GLU A 122 -8.18 -11.80 -19.74
CA GLU A 122 -8.99 -10.57 -19.76
C GLU A 122 -9.03 -9.91 -18.37
N ALA A 123 -9.32 -10.68 -17.31
CA ALA A 123 -9.35 -10.15 -15.95
C ALA A 123 -7.98 -9.57 -15.51
N LEU A 124 -6.89 -10.22 -15.89
CA LEU A 124 -5.53 -9.73 -15.66
C LEU A 124 -5.27 -8.43 -16.42
N GLU A 125 -5.65 -8.36 -17.70
CA GLU A 125 -5.51 -7.15 -18.51
C GLU A 125 -6.27 -5.98 -17.91
N THR A 126 -7.52 -6.18 -17.48
CA THR A 126 -8.31 -5.15 -16.78
C THR A 126 -7.62 -4.70 -15.49
N THR A 127 -7.13 -5.65 -14.68
CA THR A 127 -6.45 -5.33 -13.41
C THR A 127 -5.16 -4.54 -13.65
N LEU A 128 -4.39 -4.88 -14.68
CA LEU A 128 -3.15 -4.18 -15.01
C LEU A 128 -3.42 -2.75 -15.50
N LYS A 129 -4.47 -2.55 -16.31
CA LYS A 129 -4.89 -1.20 -16.74
C LYS A 129 -5.34 -0.35 -15.56
N GLU A 130 -6.13 -0.91 -14.64
CA GLU A 130 -6.54 -0.21 -13.42
C GLU A 130 -5.33 0.12 -12.54
N ASN A 131 -4.39 -0.81 -12.38
CA ASN A 131 -3.18 -0.59 -11.60
C ASN A 131 -2.32 0.54 -12.18
N GLN A 132 -2.15 0.59 -13.51
CA GLN A 132 -1.47 1.69 -14.18
C GLN A 132 -2.18 3.02 -13.90
N HIS A 133 -3.50 3.08 -14.08
CA HIS A 133 -4.27 4.30 -13.83
C HIS A 133 -4.17 4.77 -12.37
N LEU A 134 -4.15 3.84 -11.41
CA LEU A 134 -3.93 4.16 -9.99
C LEU A 134 -2.53 4.73 -9.75
N HIS A 135 -1.49 4.20 -10.41
CA HIS A 135 -0.14 4.74 -10.31
C HIS A 135 -0.05 6.17 -10.86
N GLU A 136 -0.63 6.42 -12.05
CA GLU A 136 -0.69 7.77 -12.64
C GLU A 136 -1.46 8.74 -11.73
N ARG A 137 -2.55 8.29 -11.10
CA ARG A 137 -3.31 9.13 -10.16
C ARG A 137 -2.53 9.45 -8.89
N ILE A 138 -1.80 8.48 -8.33
CA ILE A 138 -0.94 8.69 -7.16
C ILE A 138 0.15 9.69 -7.49
N GLU A 139 0.84 9.51 -8.62
CA GLU A 139 1.89 10.43 -9.07
C GLU A 139 1.36 11.86 -9.19
N GLY A 140 0.22 12.07 -9.86
CA GLY A 140 -0.39 13.40 -9.96
C GLY A 140 -0.78 14.00 -8.60
N LEU A 141 -1.30 13.19 -7.67
CA LEU A 141 -1.62 13.65 -6.30
C LEU A 141 -0.36 14.01 -5.49
N GLU A 142 0.73 13.26 -5.66
CA GLU A 142 2.00 13.55 -5.00
C GLU A 142 2.63 14.84 -5.53
N GLU A 143 2.54 15.09 -6.84
CA GLU A 143 2.95 16.34 -7.48
C GLU A 143 2.13 17.53 -6.97
N GLU A 144 0.79 17.42 -6.95
CA GLU A 144 -0.13 18.44 -6.40
C GLU A 144 0.15 18.72 -4.91
N MET A 145 0.39 17.68 -4.11
CA MET A 145 0.77 17.87 -2.72
C MET A 145 2.12 18.61 -2.61
N GLY A 146 3.05 18.28 -3.50
CA GLY A 146 4.36 18.94 -3.59
C GLY A 146 4.26 20.43 -3.91
N THR A 147 3.40 20.81 -4.86
CA THR A 147 3.17 22.23 -5.20
C THR A 147 2.51 22.98 -4.06
N LEU A 148 1.44 22.43 -3.46
CA LEU A 148 0.75 23.05 -2.33
C LEU A 148 1.65 23.26 -1.11
N ARG A 149 2.59 22.34 -0.85
CA ARG A 149 3.58 22.51 0.22
C ARG A 149 4.53 23.67 -0.05
N LYS A 150 4.98 23.84 -1.30
CA LYS A 150 5.84 24.96 -1.68
C LYS A 150 5.11 26.29 -1.54
N GLU A 151 3.88 26.37 -2.05
CA GLU A 151 3.03 27.57 -1.91
C GLU A 151 2.78 27.92 -0.43
N LEU A 152 2.57 26.90 0.42
CA LEU A 152 2.43 27.10 1.86
C LEU A 152 3.71 27.67 2.49
N ASP A 153 4.88 27.19 2.10
CA ASP A 153 6.15 27.66 2.64
C ASP A 153 6.47 29.08 2.14
N GLU A 154 6.15 29.41 0.89
CA GLU A 154 6.21 30.78 0.35
C GLU A 154 5.27 31.73 1.11
N ALA A 155 4.03 31.29 1.39
CA ALA A 155 3.07 32.07 2.17
C ALA A 155 3.53 32.30 3.61
N LYS A 156 4.16 31.31 4.25
CA LYS A 156 4.77 31.48 5.59
C LYS A 156 5.91 32.48 5.55
N CYS A 157 6.80 32.39 4.56
CA CYS A 157 7.91 33.32 4.37
C CYS A 157 7.40 34.76 4.21
N LEU A 158 6.34 34.97 3.41
CA LEU A 158 5.69 36.27 3.28
C LEU A 158 5.13 36.77 4.60
N VAL A 159 4.46 35.90 5.37
CA VAL A 159 3.93 36.27 6.70
C VAL A 159 5.05 36.63 7.67
N GLU A 160 6.18 35.93 7.65
CA GLU A 160 7.35 36.24 8.48
C GLU A 160 7.94 37.61 8.12
N MET A 161 8.13 37.89 6.83
CA MET A 161 8.58 39.21 6.35
C MET A 161 7.63 40.34 6.75
N LEU A 162 6.31 40.13 6.64
CA LEU A 162 5.32 41.13 7.05
C LEU A 162 5.32 41.37 8.56
N LYS A 163 5.57 40.33 9.37
CA LYS A 163 5.73 40.49 10.81
C LYS A 163 6.99 41.29 11.15
N GLU A 164 8.10 41.00 10.47
CA GLU A 164 9.36 41.75 10.65
C GLU A 164 9.15 43.24 10.39
N ILE A 165 8.49 43.61 9.29
CA ILE A 165 8.17 45.03 8.98
C ILE A 165 7.29 45.66 10.07
N ILE A 166 6.26 44.96 10.52
CA ILE A 166 5.35 45.46 11.57
C ILE A 166 6.07 45.63 12.91
N ASP A 167 6.97 44.71 13.25
CA ASP A 167 7.75 44.75 14.49
C ASP A 167 8.81 45.86 14.44
N GLU A 168 9.44 46.08 13.28
CA GLU A 168 10.37 47.20 13.04
C GLU A 168 9.64 48.56 13.18
N ASP A 169 8.47 48.73 12.56
CA ASP A 169 7.67 49.95 12.66
C ASP A 169 7.23 50.25 14.11
N GLN A 170 6.84 49.23 14.89
CA GLN A 170 6.48 49.41 16.30
C GLN A 170 7.68 49.76 17.19
N SER A 171 8.87 49.25 16.87
CA SER A 171 10.10 49.56 17.63
C SER A 171 10.58 51.00 17.44
N GLY A 172 10.27 51.63 16.29
CA GLY A 172 10.59 53.03 16.02
C GLY A 172 9.72 54.02 16.79
N GLU A 173 8.45 53.68 17.06
CA GLU A 173 7.53 54.57 17.80
C GLU A 173 7.82 54.59 19.32
N GLU A 174 8.36 53.50 19.89
CA GLU A 174 8.70 53.42 21.32
C GLU A 174 9.96 54.24 21.70
N ASP A 175 10.89 54.44 20.76
CA ASP A 175 12.13 55.22 20.99
C ASP A 175 11.92 56.74 20.81
N GLU A 176 10.95 57.18 20.00
CA GLU A 176 10.63 58.61 19.87
C GLU A 176 9.86 59.15 21.10
N GLN A 177 9.05 58.33 21.79
CA GLN A 177 8.33 58.77 22.99
C GLN A 177 9.22 58.94 24.23
N ARG A 178 10.37 58.25 24.30
CA ARG A 178 11.31 58.41 25.44
C ARG A 178 12.20 59.64 25.36
N THR A 179 12.40 60.19 24.17
CA THR A 179 13.34 61.31 23.98
C THR A 179 12.71 62.69 24.24
N ASP A 180 11.37 62.80 24.21
CA ASP A 180 10.67 64.06 24.49
C ASP A 180 10.41 64.32 25.98
N GLU A 181 10.32 63.29 26.84
CA GLU A 181 10.11 63.49 28.28
C GLU A 181 11.38 63.94 29.02
N ASP A 182 12.57 63.51 28.58
CA ASP A 182 13.85 63.87 29.23
C ASP A 182 14.37 65.28 28.87
N ASN A 183 13.89 65.88 27.78
CA ASN A 183 14.30 67.23 27.37
C ASN A 183 13.46 68.34 28.02
N ALA A 184 12.28 68.02 28.54
CA ALA A 184 11.43 68.96 29.28
C ALA A 184 11.88 69.17 30.74
N ALA A 185 12.70 68.27 31.30
CA ALA A 185 13.15 68.33 32.70
C ALA A 185 14.48 69.07 32.93
N GLN A 186 15.12 69.62 31.88
CA GLN A 186 16.39 70.36 31.99
C GLN A 186 16.26 71.88 31.77
N VAL A 187 15.04 72.40 31.62
CA VAL A 187 14.78 73.84 31.45
C VAL A 187 13.79 74.34 32.51
N GLU A 188 14.15 74.21 33.80
CA GLU A 188 13.61 75.02 34.90
C GLU A 188 14.67 75.16 36.00
#